data_AF-A0A2P4S926-F1
#
_entry.id   AF-A0A2P4S926-F1
#
_cell.length_a   1.000
_cell.length_b   1.000
_cell.length_c   1.000
_cell.angle_alpha   90.00
_cell.angle_beta   90.00
_cell.angle_gamma   90.00
#
_symmetry.space_group_name_H-M   'P 1'
#
loop_
_entity.id
_entity.type
_entity.pdbx_description
1 polymer ?
#
loop_
_entity_poly.entity_id
_entity_poly.type
_entity_poly.pdbx_seq_one_letter_code
_entity_poly.pdbx_strand_id
1 'polypeptide(L)'
;MQGIVTRCVQGGTTAIPGAFGCGKTVISQSLSKYSNSDIIVYVGCGERGNEMSEVLRDFPELTMEVDGRTESIMKRTTLVANTSNMP
;
A
#
# COMPACT_ATOMS: atom_id res chain seq x y z
N MET A 1 -12.67 -24.91 6.87
CA MET A 1 -12.15 -24.00 5.84
C MET A 1 -10.76 -23.54 6.26
N GLN A 2 -9.70 -24.21 5.78
CA GLN A 2 -8.33 -23.70 5.94
C GLN A 2 -8.14 -22.59 4.90
N GLY A 3 -8.30 -21.34 5.32
CA GLY A 3 -7.93 -20.19 4.51
C GLY A 3 -6.43 -20.24 4.26
N ILE A 4 -6.01 -20.13 3.00
CA ILE A 4 -4.61 -19.97 2.62
C ILE A 4 -4.13 -18.66 3.25
N VAL A 5 -3.39 -18.74 4.36
CA VAL A 5 -2.69 -17.59 4.95
C VAL A 5 -1.27 -17.62 4.40
N THR A 6 -1.06 -16.94 3.26
CA THR A 6 0.28 -16.76 2.71
C THR A 6 1.04 -15.81 3.63
N ARG A 7 2.00 -16.33 4.40
CA ARG A 7 2.91 -15.49 5.19
C ARG A 7 4.02 -14.98 4.27
N CYS A 8 4.24 -13.67 4.28
CA CYS A 8 5.41 -13.03 3.67
C CYS A 8 6.45 -12.75 4.76
N VAL A 9 7.73 -12.96 4.45
CA VAL A 9 8.86 -12.58 5.30
C VAL A 9 9.50 -11.30 4.76
N GLN A 10 10.20 -10.54 5.61
CA GLN A 10 10.98 -9.39 5.13
C GLN A 10 12.05 -9.86 4.13
N GLY A 11 12.02 -9.28 2.92
CA GLY A 11 12.85 -9.72 1.79
C GLY A 11 12.24 -10.83 0.91
N GLY A 12 11.07 -11.36 1.27
CA GLY A 12 10.33 -12.33 0.47
C GLY A 12 9.57 -11.67 -0.69
N THR A 13 9.24 -12.48 -1.72
CA THR A 13 8.39 -12.05 -2.84
C THR A 13 7.00 -12.63 -2.67
N THR A 14 5.96 -11.78 -2.76
CA THR A 14 4.56 -12.18 -2.68
C THR A 14 3.77 -11.56 -3.82
N ALA A 15 2.82 -12.31 -4.37
CA ALA A 15 1.86 -11.83 -5.37
C ALA A 15 0.44 -11.87 -4.80
N ILE A 16 -0.34 -10.81 -5.05
CA ILE A 16 -1.75 -10.69 -4.65
C ILE A 16 -2.60 -10.58 -5.93
N PRO A 17 -2.93 -11.71 -6.58
CA PRO A 17 -3.79 -11.69 -7.76
C PRO A 17 -5.26 -11.45 -7.35
N GLY A 18 -6.05 -10.91 -8.28
CA GLY A 18 -7.49 -10.75 -8.08
C GLY A 18 -8.15 -9.94 -9.18
N ALA A 19 -9.46 -10.11 -9.35
CA ALA A 19 -10.24 -9.33 -10.31
C ALA A 19 -10.33 -7.85 -9.89
N PHE A 20 -10.85 -7.02 -10.79
CA PHE A 20 -11.08 -5.60 -10.51
C PHE A 20 -12.08 -5.45 -9.34
N GLY A 21 -11.79 -4.55 -8.39
CA GLY A 21 -12.65 -4.33 -7.22
C GLY A 21 -12.53 -5.35 -6.09
N CYS A 22 -11.67 -6.38 -6.18
CA CYS A 22 -11.48 -7.37 -5.12
C CYS A 22 -10.64 -6.89 -3.92
N GLY A 23 -10.48 -5.58 -3.73
CA GLY A 23 -9.77 -5.02 -2.57
C GLY A 23 -8.24 -5.11 -2.62
N LYS A 24 -7.63 -5.31 -3.79
CA LYS A 24 -6.15 -5.32 -3.92
C LYS A 24 -5.51 -4.04 -3.39
N THR A 25 -6.04 -2.87 -3.80
CA THR A 25 -5.58 -1.55 -3.36
C THR A 25 -5.73 -1.38 -1.85
N VAL A 26 -6.85 -1.86 -1.28
CA VAL A 26 -7.11 -1.84 0.17
C VAL A 26 -6.08 -2.68 0.94
N ILE A 27 -5.71 -3.85 0.42
CA ILE A 27 -4.67 -4.70 1.02
C ILE A 27 -3.31 -3.99 0.97
N SER A 28 -2.95 -3.38 -0.17
CA SER A 28 -1.68 -2.65 -0.30
C SER A 28 -1.60 -1.43 0.62
N GLN A 29 -2.70 -0.72 0.83
CA GLN A 29 -2.81 0.37 1.81
C GLN A 29 -2.61 -0.14 3.24
N SER A 30 -3.30 -1.23 3.59
CA SER A 30 -3.19 -1.86 4.91
C SER A 30 -1.76 -2.35 5.17
N LEU A 31 -1.10 -2.94 4.17
CA LEU A 31 0.29 -3.36 4.26
C LEU A 31 1.23 -2.16 4.47
N SER A 32 0.99 -1.04 3.78
CA SER A 32 1.80 0.18 3.95
C SER A 32 1.68 0.76 5.37
N LYS A 33 0.50 0.62 6.00
CA LYS A 33 0.23 1.10 7.36
C LYS A 33 0.77 0.18 8.46
N TYR A 34 0.54 -1.12 8.34
CA TYR A 34 0.79 -2.08 9.43
C TYR A 34 2.04 -2.93 9.24
N SER A 35 2.78 -2.77 8.15
CA SER A 35 4.06 -3.47 7.99
C SER A 35 5.13 -2.93 8.95
N ASN A 36 5.94 -3.86 9.43
CA ASN A 36 7.14 -3.61 10.24
C ASN A 36 8.37 -3.21 9.39
N SER A 37 8.17 -2.78 8.15
CA SER A 37 9.23 -2.26 7.29
C SER A 37 9.49 -0.79 7.63
N ASP A 38 10.75 -0.36 7.62
CA ASP A 38 11.12 1.02 7.96
C ASP A 38 10.65 2.03 6.90
N ILE A 39 10.73 1.64 5.62
CA ILE A 39 10.40 2.48 4.45
C ILE A 39 9.48 1.69 3.51
N ILE A 40 8.50 2.38 2.93
CA ILE A 40 7.58 1.85 1.92
C ILE A 40 7.79 2.56 0.59
N VAL A 41 7.89 1.79 -0.49
CA VAL A 41 7.85 2.30 -1.86
C VAL A 41 6.60 1.74 -2.52
N TYR A 42 5.63 2.61 -2.78
CA TYR A 42 4.38 2.24 -3.43
C TYR A 42 4.44 2.69 -4.89
N VAL A 43 4.39 1.73 -5.82
CA VAL A 43 4.41 1.99 -7.25
C VAL A 43 3.06 1.59 -7.83
N GLY A 44 2.26 2.58 -8.22
CA GLY A 44 1.04 2.37 -9.01
C GLY A 44 1.40 2.44 -10.49
N CYS A 45 1.14 1.36 -11.24
CA CYS A 45 1.43 1.31 -12.67
C CYS A 45 0.20 0.88 -13.45
N GLY A 46 -0.31 1.79 -14.29
CA GLY A 46 -1.54 1.56 -15.06
C GLY A 46 -2.81 1.57 -14.19
N GLU A 47 -2.72 2.05 -12.96
CA GLU A 47 -3.87 2.17 -12.07
C GLU A 47 -4.82 3.26 -12.55
N ARG A 48 -6.11 3.12 -12.22
CA ARG A 48 -7.09 4.15 -12.52
C ARG A 48 -6.75 5.42 -11.74
N GLY A 49 -6.81 6.58 -12.38
CA GLY A 49 -6.46 7.87 -11.76
C GLY A 49 -7.22 8.15 -10.46
N ASN A 50 -8.47 7.69 -10.36
CA ASN A 50 -9.27 7.82 -9.15
C ASN A 50 -8.70 7.02 -7.96
N GLU A 51 -8.13 5.84 -8.21
CA GLU A 51 -7.50 5.02 -7.16
C GLU A 51 -6.21 5.68 -6.65
N MET A 52 -5.42 6.24 -7.56
CA MET A 52 -4.22 7.01 -7.19
C MET A 52 -4.56 8.31 -6.45
N SER A 53 -5.65 8.98 -6.83
CA SER A 53 -6.14 10.18 -6.14
C SER A 53 -6.61 9.86 -4.71
N GLU A 54 -7.32 8.75 -4.54
CA GLU A 54 -7.74 8.25 -3.22
C GLU A 54 -6.53 7.93 -2.34
N VAL A 55 -5.52 7.24 -2.89
CA VAL A 55 -4.24 6.98 -2.21
C VAL A 55 -3.57 8.29 -1.77
N LEU A 56 -3.47 9.29 -2.65
CA LEU A 56 -2.83 10.57 -2.33
C LEU A 56 -3.58 11.37 -1.25
N ARG A 57 -4.91 11.23 -1.19
CA ARG A 57 -5.74 11.89 -0.18
C ARG A 57 -5.68 11.17 1.17
N ASP A 58 -5.72 9.83 1.15
CA ASP A 58 -5.91 9.06 2.37
C ASP A 58 -4.58 8.80 3.09
N PHE A 59 -3.45 8.67 2.37
CA PHE A 59 -2.15 8.39 2.99
C PHE A 59 -1.68 9.45 4.00
N PRO A 60 -1.84 10.77 3.75
CA PRO A 60 -1.50 11.80 4.74
C PRO A 60 -2.27 11.67 6.06
N GLU A 61 -3.55 11.29 5.99
CA GLU A 61 -4.46 11.12 7.14
C GLU A 61 -4.13 9.85 7.95
N LEU A 62 -3.47 8.88 7.33
CA LEU A 62 -3.06 7.65 7.99
C LEU A 62 -1.85 7.89 8.89
N THR A 63 -2.03 7.58 10.16
CA THR A 63 -0.99 7.66 11.19
C THR A 63 -0.59 6.28 11.71
N MET A 64 0.63 6.20 12.20
CA MET A 64 1.19 5.03 12.88
C MET A 64 1.93 5.47 14.14
N GLU A 65 2.05 4.56 15.12
CA GLU A 65 2.91 4.80 16.28
C GLU A 65 4.31 4.24 16.02
N VAL A 66 5.31 5.12 16.08
CA VAL A 66 6.74 4.77 16.02
C VAL A 66 7.38 5.34 17.28
N ASP A 67 7.99 4.48 18.08
CA ASP A 67 8.69 4.88 19.32
C ASP A 67 7.84 5.75 20.27
N GLY A 68 6.54 5.46 20.36
CA GLY A 68 5.59 6.19 21.20
C GLY A 68 5.16 7.56 20.63
N ARG A 69 5.50 7.87 19.38
CA ARG A 69 5.04 9.07 18.66
C ARG A 69 4.12 8.69 17.52
N THR A 70 3.01 9.41 17.41
CA THR A 70 2.10 9.30 16.28
C THR A 70 2.67 10.07 15.10
N GLU A 71 3.06 9.37 14.04
CA GLU A 71 3.66 9.93 12.83
C GLU A 71 2.81 9.57 11.61
N SER A 72 2.72 10.46 10.63
CA SER A 72 2.02 10.18 9.36
C SER A 72 2.83 9.18 8.54
N ILE A 73 2.15 8.22 7.91
CA ILE A 73 2.80 7.21 7.06
C ILE A 73 3.48 7.83 5.83
N MET A 74 3.09 9.05 5.45
CA MET A 74 3.73 9.79 4.35
C MET A 74 5.19 10.13 4.62
N LYS A 75 5.63 10.23 5.88
CA LYS A 75 7.05 10.47 6.21
C LYS A 75 7.96 9.30 5.85
N ARG A 76 7.41 8.09 5.72
CA ARG A 76 8.17 6.86 5.40
C ARG A 76 7.79 6.24 4.06
N THR A 77 6.91 6.87 3.30
CA THR A 77 6.36 6.32 2.06
C THR A 77 6.75 7.17 0.87
N THR A 78 7.36 6.55 -0.14
CA THR A 78 7.53 7.15 -1.47
C THR A 78 6.48 6.59 -2.42
N LEU A 79 5.71 7.48 -3.04
CA LEU A 79 4.67 7.13 -4.00
C LEU A 79 5.17 7.41 -5.43
N VAL A 80 5.16 6.40 -6.29
CA VAL A 80 5.37 6.53 -7.73
C VAL A 80 4.05 6.21 -8.42
N ALA A 81 3.45 7.19 -9.07
CA ALA A 81 2.16 7.04 -9.72
C ALA A 81 2.31 7.14 -11.23
N ASN A 82 1.99 6.05 -11.93
CA ASN A 82 1.79 6.02 -13.36
C ASN A 82 0.34 5.61 -13.63
N THR A 83 -0.50 6.57 -13.98
CA THR A 83 -1.92 6.30 -14.25
C THR A 83 -2.08 5.61 -15.60
N SER A 84 -3.21 4.92 -15.81
CA SER A 84 -3.51 4.23 -17.07
C SER A 84 -3.50 5.11 -18.34
N ASN A 85 -3.49 6.43 -18.18
CA ASN A 85 -3.50 7.41 -19.27
C ASN A 85 -2.13 8.09 -19.50
N MET A 86 -1.12 7.73 -18.70
CA MET A 86 0.25 8.21 -18.87
C MET A 86 1.00 7.30 -19.87
N PRO A 87 2.01 7.86 -20.57
CA PRO A 87 2.80 7.12 -21.57
C PRO A 87 3.60 5.96 -20.99
#